data_AF-A0A966CPY6-F1
#
_entry.id   AF-A0A966CPY6-F1
#
_cell.length_a   1.000
_cell.length_b   1.000
_cell.length_c   1.000
_cell.angle_alpha   90.00
_cell.angle_beta   90.00
_cell.angle_gamma   90.00
#
_symmetry.space_group_name_H-M   'P 1'
#
loop_
_entity.id
_entity.type
_entity.pdbx_description
1 polymer ?
#
loop_
_entity_poly.entity_id
_entity_poly.type
_entity_poly.pdbx_seq_one_letter_code
_entity_poly.pdbx_strand_id
1 'polypeptide(L)'
;MATKVTLRQKKISKGRQSLYLDFYPAIPHPETGEPTRREFLGLYIFEKPKTPIDKQHNTETLQIGESIRQKRENFLNKPEIYSEYEKEQLRKKEKGEQCFIEYFRKLANKRKASNHDNWVSALNYIEAFTNGKLKFADLNEKFLEDFKEYLLSTKSKKSDKTTLSQNSAVSYFNKVKAALKQAYKDGILQNDLNAKISPIKAAETRREYLTIEELNKLVKTPCNNDLLKRAALFSALTGLRFSDIQKMVWGELEYIEGQGYFLNFNQKKTNGIEYYPISEQAVSLLNEKGEPTAKVFEGLEYSAYHNKHLFQWIGAA
;
A
#
# COMPACT_ATOMS: atom_id res chain seq x y z
N MET A 1 -31.64 4.69 -24.80
CA MET A 1 -32.73 4.18 -25.66
C MET A 1 -32.13 3.14 -26.57
N ALA A 2 -32.49 1.88 -26.38
CA ALA A 2 -32.01 0.78 -27.22
C ALA A 2 -32.35 1.03 -28.70
N THR A 3 -31.35 0.84 -29.56
CA THR A 3 -31.52 0.80 -31.01
C THR A 3 -32.07 -0.57 -31.39
N LYS A 4 -33.27 -0.59 -31.99
CA LYS A 4 -33.87 -1.81 -32.52
C LYS A 4 -33.29 -2.10 -33.90
N VAL A 5 -32.85 -3.34 -34.12
CA VAL A 5 -32.32 -3.77 -35.43
C VAL A 5 -33.24 -4.82 -36.04
N THR A 6 -33.78 -4.54 -37.23
CA THR A 6 -34.69 -5.47 -37.92
C THR A 6 -34.08 -5.94 -39.24
N LEU A 7 -34.05 -7.25 -39.47
CA LEU A 7 -33.66 -7.79 -40.79
C LEU A 7 -34.82 -7.58 -41.77
N ARG A 8 -34.57 -6.90 -42.88
CA ARG A 8 -35.56 -6.61 -43.93
C ARG A 8 -35.05 -7.03 -45.30
N GLN A 9 -36.00 -7.13 -46.23
CA GLN A 9 -35.77 -7.55 -47.61
C GLN A 9 -36.13 -6.41 -48.57
N LYS A 10 -35.34 -6.22 -49.62
CA LYS A 10 -35.62 -5.26 -50.70
C LYS A 10 -35.50 -5.95 -52.05
N LYS A 11 -36.51 -5.84 -52.91
CA LYS A 11 -36.46 -6.39 -54.28
C LYS A 11 -35.29 -5.77 -55.06
N ILE A 12 -34.59 -6.62 -55.80
CA ILE A 12 -33.49 -6.27 -56.69
C ILE A 12 -33.66 -6.96 -58.04
N SER A 13 -32.77 -6.66 -58.98
CA SER A 13 -32.78 -7.24 -60.33
C SER A 13 -32.70 -8.77 -60.32
N LYS A 14 -33.22 -9.38 -61.40
CA LYS A 14 -33.20 -10.84 -61.66
C LYS A 14 -34.02 -11.67 -60.66
N GLY A 15 -35.15 -11.15 -60.16
CA GLY A 15 -36.08 -11.90 -59.29
C GLY A 15 -35.47 -12.28 -57.93
N ARG A 16 -34.61 -11.41 -57.40
CA ARG A 16 -33.93 -11.60 -56.11
C ARG A 16 -34.36 -10.52 -55.12
N GLN A 17 -34.15 -10.76 -53.84
CA GLN A 17 -34.32 -9.79 -52.77
C GLN A 17 -33.03 -9.70 -51.97
N SER A 18 -32.51 -8.50 -51.77
CA SER A 18 -31.33 -8.26 -50.94
C SER A 18 -31.74 -8.09 -49.48
N LEU A 19 -30.92 -8.64 -48.57
CA LEU A 19 -31.09 -8.47 -47.12
C LEU A 19 -30.37 -7.22 -46.64
N TYR A 20 -31.04 -6.46 -45.77
CA TYR A 20 -30.47 -5.29 -45.11
C TYR A 20 -30.98 -5.16 -43.68
N LEU A 21 -30.22 -4.50 -42.84
CA LEU A 21 -30.62 -4.13 -41.48
C LEU A 21 -31.30 -2.77 -41.50
N ASP A 22 -32.43 -2.67 -40.80
CA ASP A 22 -33.16 -1.43 -40.55
C ASP A 22 -32.99 -1.02 -39.07
N PHE A 23 -32.52 0.20 -38.84
CA PHE A 23 -32.23 0.74 -37.51
C PHE A 23 -33.30 1.75 -37.08
N TYR A 24 -33.71 1.68 -35.81
CA TYR A 24 -34.54 2.69 -35.17
C TYR A 24 -34.12 2.91 -33.70
N PRO A 25 -33.70 4.12 -33.29
CA PRO A 25 -33.47 5.31 -34.13
C PRO A 25 -32.30 5.13 -35.12
N ALA A 26 -32.07 6.12 -35.99
CA ALA A 26 -30.97 6.09 -36.95
C ALA A 26 -29.60 6.06 -36.23
N ILE A 27 -28.63 5.38 -36.83
CA ILE A 27 -27.25 5.28 -36.31
C ILE A 27 -26.28 6.08 -37.20
N PRO A 28 -25.14 6.56 -36.69
CA PRO A 28 -24.12 7.18 -37.52
C PRO A 28 -23.56 6.19 -38.56
N HIS A 29 -23.49 6.60 -39.82
CA HIS A 29 -22.89 5.79 -40.89
C HIS A 29 -21.37 5.64 -40.64
N PRO A 30 -20.78 4.43 -40.75
CA PRO A 30 -19.37 4.20 -40.40
C PRO A 30 -18.36 5.07 -41.15
N GLU A 31 -18.65 5.41 -42.41
CA GLU A 31 -17.73 6.17 -43.27
C GLU A 31 -18.02 7.66 -43.34
N THR A 32 -19.30 8.05 -43.24
CA THR A 32 -19.72 9.44 -43.50
C THR A 32 -20.16 10.16 -42.22
N GLY A 33 -20.38 9.44 -41.11
CA GLY A 33 -20.90 10.00 -39.86
C GLY A 33 -22.38 10.41 -39.90
N GLU A 34 -22.95 10.59 -41.08
CA GLU A 34 -24.35 10.98 -41.28
C GLU A 34 -25.33 9.91 -40.76
N PRO A 35 -26.50 10.31 -40.21
CA PRO A 35 -27.50 9.37 -39.73
C PRO A 35 -28.02 8.44 -40.85
N THR A 36 -27.83 7.13 -40.68
CA THR A 36 -28.39 6.11 -41.55
C THR A 36 -29.40 5.24 -40.80
N ARG A 37 -30.43 4.84 -41.52
CA ARG A 37 -31.40 3.83 -41.07
C ARG A 37 -31.19 2.47 -41.69
N ARG A 38 -30.27 2.32 -42.64
CA ARG A 38 -30.13 1.09 -43.43
C ARG A 38 -28.67 0.70 -43.64
N GLU A 39 -28.38 -0.59 -43.48
CA GLU A 39 -27.09 -1.22 -43.80
C GLU A 39 -27.34 -2.48 -44.64
N PHE A 40 -26.92 -2.49 -45.90
CA PHE A 40 -27.11 -3.63 -46.81
C PHE A 40 -26.03 -4.69 -46.56
N LEU A 41 -26.45 -5.95 -46.41
CA LEU A 41 -25.57 -7.05 -46.01
C LEU A 41 -24.79 -7.68 -47.17
N GLY A 42 -25.07 -7.28 -48.42
CA GLY A 42 -24.55 -7.96 -49.62
C GLY A 42 -25.13 -9.36 -49.86
N LEU A 43 -26.03 -9.82 -49.00
CA LEU A 43 -26.73 -11.11 -49.10
C LEU A 43 -28.00 -10.97 -49.94
N TYR A 44 -28.36 -12.04 -50.66
CA TYR A 44 -29.62 -12.11 -51.41
C TYR A 44 -30.30 -13.46 -51.31
N ILE A 45 -31.63 -13.43 -51.44
CA ILE A 45 -32.50 -14.60 -51.57
C ILE A 45 -33.27 -14.53 -52.90
N PHE A 46 -33.71 -15.68 -53.41
CA PHE A 46 -34.58 -15.75 -54.58
C PHE A 46 -36.03 -15.43 -54.18
N GLU A 47 -36.69 -14.52 -54.90
CA GLU A 47 -38.07 -14.09 -54.60
C GLU A 47 -39.09 -15.23 -54.81
N LYS A 48 -38.82 -16.07 -55.81
CA LYS A 48 -39.61 -17.27 -56.14
C LYS A 48 -38.66 -18.46 -56.35
N PRO A 49 -38.18 -19.11 -55.27
CA PRO A 49 -37.25 -20.24 -55.38
C PRO A 49 -37.95 -21.42 -56.08
N LYS A 50 -37.36 -21.94 -57.16
CA LYS A 50 -37.98 -22.99 -57.99
C LYS A 50 -37.44 -24.37 -57.66
N THR A 51 -36.15 -24.46 -57.34
CA THR A 51 -35.47 -25.73 -57.06
C THR A 51 -35.32 -25.96 -55.54
N PRO A 52 -35.10 -27.21 -55.09
CA PRO A 52 -34.72 -27.49 -53.71
C PRO A 52 -33.46 -26.74 -53.27
N ILE A 53 -32.49 -26.58 -54.18
CA ILE A 53 -31.25 -25.84 -53.94
C ILE A 53 -31.55 -24.35 -53.67
N ASP A 54 -32.44 -23.73 -54.44
CA ASP A 54 -32.83 -22.33 -54.22
C ASP A 54 -33.49 -22.13 -52.85
N LYS A 55 -34.31 -23.10 -52.41
CA LYS A 55 -34.97 -23.07 -51.09
C LYS A 55 -33.96 -23.23 -49.95
N GLN A 56 -32.99 -24.12 -50.12
CA GLN A 56 -31.91 -24.32 -49.16
C GLN A 56 -31.04 -23.06 -49.05
N HIS A 57 -30.60 -22.51 -50.19
CA HIS A 57 -29.86 -21.24 -50.26
C HIS A 57 -30.59 -20.12 -49.51
N ASN A 58 -31.90 -19.96 -49.74
CA ASN A 58 -32.70 -18.95 -49.04
C ASN A 58 -32.71 -19.17 -47.53
N THR A 59 -32.85 -20.43 -47.09
CA THR A 59 -32.88 -20.79 -45.66
C THR A 59 -31.55 -20.45 -44.97
N GLU A 60 -30.44 -20.90 -45.54
CA GLU A 60 -29.10 -20.65 -45.02
C GLU A 60 -28.77 -19.14 -45.04
N THR A 61 -29.12 -18.45 -46.12
CA THR A 61 -28.87 -17.00 -46.24
C THR A 61 -29.67 -16.20 -45.21
N LEU A 62 -30.93 -16.58 -44.94
CA LEU A 62 -31.73 -15.94 -43.90
C LEU A 62 -31.18 -16.21 -42.49
N GLN A 63 -30.70 -17.42 -42.21
CA GLN A 63 -30.04 -17.74 -40.94
C GLN A 63 -28.77 -16.90 -40.73
N ILE A 64 -27.95 -16.74 -41.77
CA ILE A 64 -26.77 -15.87 -41.74
C ILE A 64 -27.20 -14.41 -41.49
N GLY A 65 -28.21 -13.92 -42.21
CA GLY A 65 -28.75 -12.57 -42.03
C GLY A 65 -29.24 -12.30 -40.60
N GLU A 66 -29.92 -13.28 -39.99
CA GLU A 66 -30.42 -13.17 -38.62
C GLU A 66 -29.28 -13.18 -37.60
N SER A 67 -28.25 -14.01 -37.81
CA SER A 67 -27.04 -13.98 -36.97
C SER A 67 -26.33 -12.62 -37.02
N ILE A 68 -26.22 -12.01 -38.21
CA ILE A 68 -25.65 -10.67 -38.38
C ILE A 68 -26.51 -9.62 -37.66
N ARG A 69 -27.84 -9.69 -37.81
CA ARG A 69 -28.79 -8.80 -37.13
C ARG A 69 -28.63 -8.86 -35.61
N GLN A 70 -28.56 -10.06 -35.03
CA GLN A 70 -28.34 -10.27 -33.59
C GLN A 70 -27.02 -9.68 -33.10
N LYS A 71 -25.91 -9.94 -33.81
CA LYS A 71 -24.60 -9.36 -33.48
C LYS A 71 -24.63 -7.84 -33.55
N ARG A 72 -25.29 -7.27 -34.55
CA ARG A 72 -25.37 -5.82 -34.75
C ARG A 72 -26.22 -5.14 -33.68
N GLU A 73 -27.36 -5.73 -33.31
CA GLU A 73 -28.19 -5.24 -32.21
C GLU A 73 -27.45 -5.24 -30.88
N ASN A 74 -26.78 -6.35 -30.56
CA ASN A 74 -25.96 -6.44 -29.35
C ASN A 74 -24.86 -5.38 -29.36
N PHE A 75 -24.21 -5.15 -30.50
CA PHE A 75 -23.16 -4.13 -30.64
C PHE A 75 -23.69 -2.71 -30.39
N LEU A 76 -24.83 -2.35 -30.99
CA LEU A 76 -25.42 -1.01 -30.89
C LEU A 76 -26.01 -0.74 -29.50
N ASN A 77 -26.46 -1.79 -28.81
CA ASN A 77 -27.03 -1.70 -27.47
C ASN A 77 -26.02 -2.03 -26.35
N LYS A 78 -24.72 -2.14 -26.67
CA LYS A 78 -23.63 -2.41 -25.70
C LYS A 78 -23.68 -1.59 -24.41
N PRO A 79 -23.99 -0.28 -24.41
CA PRO A 79 -24.08 0.49 -23.15
C PRO A 79 -25.18 -0.02 -22.20
N GLU A 80 -26.25 -0.61 -22.74
CA GLU A 80 -27.41 -1.11 -21.98
C GLU A 80 -27.33 -2.63 -21.73
N ILE A 81 -26.54 -3.38 -22.51
CA ILE A 81 -26.42 -4.85 -22.49
C ILE A 81 -24.95 -5.27 -22.26
N TYR A 82 -24.33 -4.82 -21.17
CA TYR A 82 -23.20 -5.59 -20.65
C TYR A 82 -23.75 -6.69 -19.75
N SER A 83 -23.36 -7.94 -20.02
CA SER A 83 -23.55 -9.03 -19.06
C SER A 83 -22.85 -8.66 -17.74
N GLU A 84 -23.31 -9.21 -16.61
CA GLU A 84 -22.64 -8.98 -15.32
C GLU A 84 -21.15 -9.34 -15.37
N TYR A 85 -20.81 -10.40 -16.11
CA TYR A 85 -19.43 -10.80 -16.36
C TYR A 85 -18.61 -9.71 -17.08
N GLU A 86 -19.15 -9.10 -18.14
CA GLU A 86 -18.45 -8.04 -18.87
C GLU A 86 -18.32 -6.76 -18.04
N LYS A 87 -19.36 -6.40 -17.27
CA LYS A 87 -19.28 -5.30 -16.29
C LYS A 87 -18.18 -5.56 -15.26
N GLU A 88 -18.06 -6.80 -14.79
CA GLU A 88 -17.01 -7.18 -13.86
C GLU A 88 -15.61 -7.10 -14.49
N GLN A 89 -15.44 -7.55 -15.73
CA GLN A 89 -14.17 -7.44 -16.47
C GLN A 89 -13.77 -5.97 -16.69
N LEU A 90 -14.71 -5.12 -17.08
CA LEU A 90 -14.47 -3.67 -17.20
C LEU A 90 -14.06 -3.06 -15.86
N ARG A 91 -14.76 -3.40 -14.77
CA ARG A 91 -14.42 -2.93 -13.43
C ARG A 91 -13.02 -3.39 -13.00
N LYS A 92 -12.63 -4.63 -13.31
CA LYS A 92 -11.28 -5.17 -13.05
C LYS A 92 -10.23 -4.40 -13.83
N LYS A 93 -10.48 -4.11 -15.11
CA LYS A 93 -9.60 -3.31 -15.96
C LYS A 93 -9.45 -1.89 -15.41
N GLU A 94 -10.54 -1.21 -15.10
CA GLU A 94 -10.53 0.13 -14.51
C GLU A 94 -9.73 0.19 -13.20
N LYS A 95 -9.92 -0.80 -12.31
CA LYS A 95 -9.12 -0.93 -11.09
C LYS A 95 -7.64 -1.17 -11.36
N GLY A 96 -7.33 -2.00 -12.36
CA GLY A 96 -5.97 -2.27 -12.81
C GLY A 96 -5.24 -1.02 -13.34
N GLU A 97 -5.96 -0.11 -14.01
CA GLU A 97 -5.41 1.14 -14.54
C GLU A 97 -5.11 2.20 -13.47
N GLN A 98 -5.58 2.01 -12.24
CA GLN A 98 -5.30 2.94 -11.14
C GLN A 98 -3.81 2.94 -10.78
N CYS A 99 -3.31 4.08 -10.31
CA CYS A 99 -1.92 4.24 -9.90
C CYS A 99 -1.69 3.68 -8.49
N PHE A 100 -0.84 2.66 -8.38
CA PHE A 100 -0.41 2.08 -7.11
C PHE A 100 0.36 3.08 -6.24
N ILE A 101 1.20 3.93 -6.85
CA ILE A 101 2.00 4.92 -6.12
C ILE A 101 1.09 5.91 -5.38
N GLU A 102 0.05 6.42 -6.04
CA GLU A 102 -0.93 7.32 -5.41
C GLU A 102 -1.71 6.61 -4.29
N TYR A 103 -2.08 5.35 -4.49
CA TYR A 103 -2.69 4.54 -3.44
C TYR A 103 -1.76 4.36 -2.24
N PHE A 104 -0.49 4.03 -2.48
CA PHE A 104 0.52 3.89 -1.44
C PHE A 104 0.74 5.19 -0.67
N ARG A 105 0.80 6.34 -1.37
CA ARG A 105 0.91 7.67 -0.75
C ARG A 105 -0.27 7.97 0.15
N LYS A 106 -1.50 7.67 -0.29
CA LYS A 106 -2.70 7.80 0.55
C LYS A 106 -2.61 6.91 1.80
N LEU A 107 -2.10 5.69 1.68
CA LEU A 107 -1.88 4.82 2.84
C LEU A 107 -0.82 5.37 3.79
N ALA A 108 0.29 5.89 3.26
CA ALA A 108 1.36 6.50 4.05
C ALA A 108 0.86 7.71 4.86
N ASN A 109 0.09 8.60 4.23
CA ASN A 109 -0.46 9.81 4.86
C ASN A 109 -1.48 9.51 5.96
N LYS A 110 -2.15 8.36 5.92
CA LYS A 110 -3.03 7.91 7.01
C LYS A 110 -2.29 7.42 8.25
N ARG A 111 -0.98 7.14 8.16
CA ARG A 111 -0.18 6.65 9.30
C ARG A 111 0.25 7.82 10.18
N LYS A 112 0.18 7.61 11.50
CA LYS A 112 0.62 8.56 12.52
C LYS A 112 1.87 8.03 13.24
N ALA A 113 2.63 8.95 13.85
CA ALA A 113 3.76 8.66 14.74
C ALA A 113 4.91 7.85 14.10
N SER A 114 5.68 7.10 14.91
CA SER A 114 6.99 6.51 14.56
C SER A 114 7.00 5.52 13.38
N ASN A 115 5.84 5.14 12.86
CA ASN A 115 5.73 4.28 11.69
C ASN A 115 5.61 5.07 10.38
N HIS A 116 5.23 6.34 10.43
CA HIS A 116 5.01 7.17 9.25
C HIS A 116 6.30 7.35 8.43
N ASP A 117 7.44 7.64 9.07
CA ASP A 117 8.72 7.85 8.40
C ASP A 117 9.18 6.63 7.57
N ASN A 118 8.89 5.42 8.06
CA ASN A 118 9.18 4.19 7.34
C ASN A 118 8.29 4.03 6.09
N TRP A 119 7.03 4.47 6.15
CA TRP A 119 6.14 4.50 4.99
C TRP A 119 6.58 5.56 3.97
N VAL A 120 6.94 6.75 4.42
CA VAL A 120 7.45 7.83 3.54
C VAL A 120 8.76 7.40 2.87
N SER A 121 9.67 6.79 3.63
CA SER A 121 10.92 6.27 3.07
C SER A 121 10.65 5.18 2.04
N ALA A 122 9.76 4.22 2.32
CA ALA A 122 9.37 3.20 1.36
C ALA A 122 8.76 3.81 0.08
N LEU A 123 7.89 4.82 0.22
CA LEU A 123 7.30 5.56 -0.90
C LEU A 123 8.40 6.19 -1.77
N ASN A 124 9.34 6.89 -1.15
CA ASN A 124 10.45 7.54 -1.86
C ASN A 124 11.29 6.55 -2.68
N TYR A 125 11.50 5.32 -2.17
CA TYR A 125 12.25 4.28 -2.89
C TYR A 125 11.45 3.68 -4.04
N ILE A 126 10.17 3.34 -3.84
CA ILE A 126 9.36 2.78 -4.92
C ILE A 126 9.06 3.81 -6.02
N GLU A 127 8.90 5.09 -5.66
CA GLU A 127 8.79 6.19 -6.63
C GLU A 127 10.05 6.34 -7.47
N ALA A 128 11.23 6.25 -6.84
CA ALA A 128 12.49 6.31 -7.57
C ALA A 128 12.68 5.09 -8.51
N PHE A 129 12.29 3.90 -8.06
CA PHE A 129 12.37 2.68 -8.88
C PHE A 129 11.43 2.71 -10.10
N THR A 130 10.27 3.34 -9.96
CA THR A 130 9.20 3.34 -10.97
C THR A 130 9.09 4.65 -11.75
N ASN A 131 9.97 5.62 -11.49
CA ASN A 131 9.85 7.00 -11.96
C ASN A 131 8.46 7.61 -11.66
N GLY A 132 7.91 7.28 -10.48
CA GLY A 132 6.62 7.74 -9.99
C GLY A 132 5.39 7.14 -10.68
N LYS A 133 5.56 6.17 -11.59
CA LYS A 133 4.48 5.57 -12.38
C LYS A 133 4.44 4.07 -12.22
N LEU A 134 3.40 3.56 -11.56
CA LEU A 134 3.14 2.13 -11.44
C LEU A 134 1.63 1.90 -11.37
N LYS A 135 1.07 1.13 -12.30
CA LYS A 135 -0.35 0.76 -12.26
C LYS A 135 -0.53 -0.53 -11.45
N PHE A 136 -1.75 -0.76 -10.96
CA PHE A 136 -2.08 -2.04 -10.33
C PHE A 136 -1.96 -3.22 -11.29
N ALA A 137 -2.26 -3.01 -12.58
CA ALA A 137 -2.12 -4.03 -13.62
C ALA A 137 -0.67 -4.48 -13.86
N ASP A 138 0.30 -3.61 -13.56
CA ASP A 138 1.72 -3.89 -13.74
C ASP A 138 2.33 -4.65 -12.54
N LEU A 139 1.58 -4.77 -11.43
CA LEU A 139 2.03 -5.48 -10.24
C LEU A 139 1.97 -7.00 -10.47
N ASN A 140 3.13 -7.64 -10.34
CA ASN A 140 3.29 -9.07 -10.41
C ASN A 140 4.48 -9.53 -9.53
N GLU A 141 4.68 -10.84 -9.44
CA GLU A 141 5.74 -11.43 -8.62
C GLU A 141 7.13 -10.98 -9.08
N LYS A 142 7.36 -10.88 -10.40
CA LYS A 142 8.62 -10.41 -10.97
C LYS A 142 8.93 -8.97 -10.57
N PHE A 143 7.97 -8.05 -10.73
CA PHE A 143 8.13 -6.65 -10.32
C PHE A 143 8.54 -6.53 -8.84
N LEU A 144 7.94 -7.34 -7.98
CA LEU A 144 8.18 -7.26 -6.54
C LEU A 144 9.52 -7.89 -6.14
N GLU A 145 10.00 -8.91 -6.85
CA GLU A 145 11.36 -9.44 -6.68
C GLU A 145 12.40 -8.46 -7.24
N ASP A 146 12.18 -7.87 -8.41
CA ASP A 146 13.05 -6.85 -9.00
C ASP A 146 13.16 -5.62 -8.05
N PHE A 147 12.04 -5.18 -7.46
CA PHE A 147 12.05 -4.10 -6.46
C PHE A 147 12.78 -4.49 -5.17
N LYS A 148 12.68 -5.75 -4.76
CA LYS A 148 13.40 -6.28 -3.60
C LYS A 148 14.90 -6.28 -3.82
N GLU A 149 15.37 -6.71 -4.99
CA GLU A 149 16.77 -6.62 -5.40
C GLU A 149 17.26 -5.17 -5.48
N TYR A 150 16.43 -4.27 -6.01
CA TYR A 150 16.72 -2.84 -6.01
C TYR A 150 16.95 -2.30 -4.59
N LEU A 151 16.07 -2.61 -3.62
CA LEU A 151 16.26 -2.17 -2.24
C LEU A 151 17.55 -2.70 -1.60
N LEU A 152 18.02 -3.88 -1.99
CA LEU A 152 19.24 -4.49 -1.45
C LEU A 152 20.53 -3.96 -2.08
N SER A 153 20.45 -3.36 -3.27
CA SER A 153 21.61 -2.89 -4.03
C SER A 153 21.72 -1.36 -4.12
N THR A 154 20.61 -0.64 -3.93
CA THR A 154 20.54 0.81 -4.08
C THR A 154 21.30 1.58 -3.01
N LYS A 155 21.64 2.84 -3.32
CA LYS A 155 22.26 3.77 -2.37
C LYS A 155 21.24 4.29 -1.35
N SER A 156 21.75 4.64 -0.18
CA SER A 156 20.97 5.30 0.87
C SER A 156 20.62 6.72 0.43
N LYS A 157 19.34 7.11 0.46
CA LYS A 157 18.95 8.51 0.21
C LYS A 157 19.47 9.49 1.27
N LYS A 158 20.02 8.99 2.39
CA LYS A 158 20.68 9.82 3.42
C LYS A 158 22.15 10.11 3.09
N SER A 159 22.79 9.28 2.26
CA SER A 159 24.20 9.42 1.89
C SER A 159 24.52 8.57 0.67
N ASP A 160 25.01 9.22 -0.39
CA ASP A 160 25.40 8.56 -1.64
C ASP A 160 26.62 7.64 -1.48
N LYS A 161 27.33 7.76 -0.35
CA LYS A 161 28.52 6.95 -0.06
C LYS A 161 28.15 5.52 0.36
N THR A 162 26.98 5.32 0.93
CA THR A 162 26.58 4.05 1.55
C THR A 162 25.42 3.40 0.81
N THR A 163 25.41 2.07 0.73
CA THR A 163 24.22 1.32 0.30
C THR A 163 23.14 1.38 1.37
N LEU A 164 21.88 1.17 0.96
CA LEU A 164 20.78 1.04 1.90
C LEU A 164 21.03 -0.18 2.80
N SER A 165 20.93 -0.02 4.13
CA SER A 165 21.15 -1.14 5.03
C SER A 165 20.05 -2.20 4.90
N GLN A 166 20.42 -3.46 5.02
CA GLN A 166 19.49 -4.60 4.85
C GLN A 166 18.25 -4.48 5.75
N ASN A 167 18.41 -4.10 7.02
CA ASN A 167 17.26 -3.96 7.93
C ASN A 167 16.36 -2.75 7.60
N SER A 168 16.90 -1.72 6.95
CA SER A 168 16.07 -0.64 6.37
C SER A 168 15.30 -1.16 5.16
N ALA A 169 15.94 -1.90 4.26
CA ALA A 169 15.29 -2.55 3.12
C ALA A 169 14.14 -3.48 3.58
N VAL A 170 14.36 -4.30 4.62
CA VAL A 170 13.32 -5.13 5.27
C VAL A 170 12.13 -4.27 5.71
N SER A 171 12.41 -3.18 6.42
CA SER A 171 11.37 -2.28 6.94
C SER A 171 10.54 -1.66 5.82
N TYR A 172 11.19 -1.23 4.73
CA TYR A 172 10.53 -0.59 3.59
C TYR A 172 9.75 -1.59 2.74
N PHE A 173 10.34 -2.74 2.43
CA PHE A 173 9.67 -3.80 1.68
C PHE A 173 8.43 -4.31 2.42
N ASN A 174 8.49 -4.43 3.75
CA ASN A 174 7.32 -4.77 4.56
C ASN A 174 6.19 -3.74 4.46
N LYS A 175 6.48 -2.45 4.19
CA LYS A 175 5.42 -1.46 3.92
C LYS A 175 4.76 -1.70 2.57
N VAL A 176 5.52 -2.05 1.53
CA VAL A 176 4.99 -2.48 0.22
C VAL A 176 4.12 -3.72 0.35
N LYS A 177 4.60 -4.76 1.06
CA LYS A 177 3.81 -5.95 1.39
C LYS A 177 2.50 -5.61 2.11
N ALA A 178 2.54 -4.70 3.09
CA ALA A 178 1.34 -4.24 3.78
C ALA A 178 0.36 -3.50 2.86
N ALA A 179 0.86 -2.69 1.92
CA ALA A 179 0.03 -2.01 0.93
C ALA A 179 -0.63 -2.98 -0.06
N LEU A 180 0.10 -4.00 -0.52
CA LEU A 180 -0.44 -5.06 -1.38
C LEU A 180 -1.56 -5.83 -0.68
N LYS A 181 -1.33 -6.22 0.58
CA LYS A 181 -2.34 -6.89 1.40
C LYS A 181 -3.59 -6.04 1.59
N GLN A 182 -3.44 -4.72 1.78
CA GLN A 182 -4.57 -3.81 1.89
C GLN A 182 -5.30 -3.66 0.54
N ALA A 183 -4.59 -3.52 -0.57
CA ALA A 183 -5.19 -3.40 -1.89
C ALA A 183 -5.98 -4.66 -2.31
N TYR A 184 -5.53 -5.84 -1.87
CA TYR A 184 -6.29 -7.09 -2.03
C TYR A 184 -7.57 -7.07 -1.19
N LYS A 185 -7.50 -6.66 0.08
CA LYS A 185 -8.68 -6.51 0.95
C LYS A 185 -9.69 -5.48 0.43
N ASP A 186 -9.19 -4.39 -0.17
CA ASP A 186 -10.02 -3.35 -0.78
C ASP A 186 -10.61 -3.81 -2.14
N GLY A 187 -10.29 -5.03 -2.59
CA GLY A 187 -10.77 -5.62 -3.85
C GLY A 187 -10.24 -4.93 -5.10
N ILE A 188 -9.14 -4.20 -5.01
CA ILE A 188 -8.44 -3.58 -6.15
C ILE A 188 -7.64 -4.68 -6.86
N LEU A 189 -6.77 -5.36 -6.10
CA LEU A 189 -6.08 -6.57 -6.55
C LEU A 189 -7.01 -7.78 -6.47
N GLN A 190 -7.05 -8.57 -7.54
CA GLN A 190 -7.88 -9.79 -7.59
C GLN A 190 -7.19 -10.99 -6.94
N ASN A 191 -5.86 -10.98 -6.89
CA ASN A 191 -5.03 -12.05 -6.33
C ASN A 191 -4.18 -11.51 -5.19
N ASP A 192 -3.96 -12.31 -4.14
CA ASP A 192 -3.06 -11.95 -3.05
C ASP A 192 -1.60 -12.13 -3.47
N LEU A 193 -1.02 -11.09 -4.07
CA LEU A 193 0.41 -11.06 -4.43
C LEU A 193 1.32 -11.15 -3.19
N ASN A 194 0.87 -10.61 -2.04
CA ASN A 194 1.67 -10.58 -0.83
C ASN A 194 1.93 -12.00 -0.27
N ALA A 195 0.97 -12.92 -0.43
CA ALA A 195 1.12 -14.32 -0.02
C ALA A 195 2.17 -15.09 -0.83
N LYS A 196 2.41 -14.69 -2.08
CA LYS A 196 3.31 -15.40 -3.01
C LYS A 196 4.78 -15.01 -2.88
N ILE A 197 5.07 -13.89 -2.22
CA ILE A 197 6.41 -13.30 -2.20
C ILE A 197 7.03 -13.44 -0.82
N SER A 198 8.27 -13.94 -0.79
CA SER A 198 9.02 -14.07 0.45
C SER A 198 9.50 -12.71 0.96
N PRO A 199 9.43 -12.45 2.28
CA PRO A 199 10.00 -11.23 2.86
C PRO A 199 11.52 -11.20 2.72
N ILE A 200 12.11 -10.01 2.81
CA ILE A 200 13.57 -9.87 3.00
C ILE A 200 13.91 -10.40 4.39
N LYS A 201 14.93 -11.26 4.49
CA LYS A 201 15.43 -11.72 5.79
C LYS A 201 16.11 -10.58 6.52
N ALA A 202 15.76 -10.37 7.79
CA ALA A 202 16.47 -9.44 8.64
C ALA A 202 17.91 -9.93 8.88
N ALA A 203 18.87 -9.03 8.81
CA ALA A 203 20.23 -9.31 9.25
C ALA A 203 20.27 -9.22 10.79
N GLU A 204 20.85 -10.23 11.43
CA GLU A 204 21.14 -10.16 12.85
C GLU A 204 22.16 -9.03 13.09
N THR A 205 21.83 -8.15 14.03
CA THR A 205 22.72 -7.08 14.46
C THR A 205 23.12 -7.36 15.89
N ARG A 206 24.42 -7.43 16.15
CA ARG A 206 24.93 -7.32 17.52
C ARG A 206 24.73 -5.88 17.97
N ARG A 207 24.12 -5.71 19.13
CA ARG A 207 24.05 -4.41 19.79
C ARG A 207 25.16 -4.38 20.83
N GLU A 208 26.03 -3.39 20.72
CA GLU A 208 26.97 -3.07 21.77
C GLU A 208 26.19 -2.69 23.04
N TYR A 209 26.74 -3.04 24.19
CA TYR A 209 26.18 -2.75 25.50
C TYR A 209 27.31 -2.28 26.42
N LEU A 210 26.96 -1.53 27.46
CA LEU A 210 27.93 -1.09 28.46
C LEU A 210 28.15 -2.20 29.48
N THR A 211 29.41 -2.54 29.72
CA THR A 211 29.83 -3.35 30.85
C THR A 211 29.70 -2.58 32.17
N ILE A 212 29.72 -3.28 33.30
CA ILE A 212 29.66 -2.63 34.61
C ILE A 212 30.87 -1.71 34.87
N GLU A 213 32.04 -2.07 34.33
CA GLU A 213 33.27 -1.28 34.44
C GLU A 213 33.14 0.03 33.65
N GLU A 214 32.65 -0.04 32.41
CA GLU A 214 32.39 1.14 31.57
C GLU A 214 31.31 2.03 32.17
N LEU A 215 30.25 1.44 32.74
CA LEU A 215 29.21 2.20 33.42
C LEU A 215 29.77 2.93 34.65
N ASN A 216 30.59 2.26 35.46
CA ASN A 216 31.25 2.88 36.62
C ASN A 216 32.22 4.00 36.20
N LYS A 217 32.89 3.85 35.04
CA LYS A 217 33.73 4.90 34.45
C LYS A 217 32.87 6.10 34.05
N LEU A 218 31.76 5.88 33.35
CA LEU A 218 30.81 6.92 32.96
C LEU A 218 30.27 7.71 34.14
N VAL A 219 29.95 7.05 35.26
CA VAL A 219 29.51 7.72 36.49
C VAL A 219 30.54 8.76 36.96
N LYS A 220 31.84 8.46 36.86
CA LYS A 220 32.94 9.35 37.25
C LYS A 220 33.25 10.43 36.21
N THR A 221 32.93 10.19 34.94
CA THR A 221 33.16 11.14 33.85
C THR A 221 32.22 12.36 33.96
N PRO A 222 32.75 13.59 33.94
CA PRO A 222 31.94 14.81 33.88
C PRO A 222 31.03 14.84 32.65
N CYS A 223 29.77 15.25 32.81
CA CYS A 223 28.82 15.43 31.71
C CYS A 223 28.35 16.88 31.69
N ASN A 224 28.30 17.49 30.51
CA ASN A 224 27.85 18.87 30.34
C ASN A 224 26.35 19.05 30.63
N ASN A 225 25.57 17.97 30.62
CA ASN A 225 24.15 17.98 30.90
C ASN A 225 23.84 16.98 32.03
N ASP A 226 23.66 17.51 33.23
CA ASP A 226 23.39 16.71 34.43
C ASP A 226 22.09 15.91 34.32
N LEU A 227 21.01 16.53 33.81
CA LEU A 227 19.72 15.86 33.60
C LEU A 227 19.87 14.63 32.68
N LEU A 228 20.61 14.78 31.57
CA LEU A 228 20.87 13.69 30.64
C LEU A 228 21.68 12.57 31.29
N LYS A 229 22.71 12.92 32.08
CA LYS A 229 23.53 11.94 32.83
C LYS A 229 22.67 11.15 33.82
N ARG A 230 21.85 11.82 34.63
CA ARG A 230 20.97 11.17 35.61
C ARG A 230 19.95 10.28 34.93
N ALA A 231 19.31 10.76 33.86
CA ALA A 231 18.34 9.95 33.09
C ALA A 231 19.00 8.71 32.44
N ALA A 232 20.22 8.84 31.90
CA ALA A 232 20.94 7.72 31.29
C ALA A 232 21.37 6.67 32.33
N LEU A 233 21.89 7.09 33.49
CA LEU A 233 22.26 6.19 34.57
C LEU A 233 21.02 5.52 35.20
N PHE A 234 19.93 6.27 35.36
CA PHE A 234 18.66 5.72 35.82
C PHE A 234 18.13 4.64 34.85
N SER A 235 18.23 4.88 33.55
CA SER A 235 17.91 3.88 32.52
C SER A 235 18.75 2.62 32.65
N ALA A 236 20.06 2.76 32.86
CA ALA A 236 20.97 1.62 33.01
C ALA A 236 20.66 0.76 34.25
N LEU A 237 20.23 1.40 35.35
CA LEU A 237 19.90 0.71 36.60
C LEU A 237 18.49 0.10 36.63
N THR A 238 17.54 0.68 35.90
CA THR A 238 16.12 0.27 35.93
C THR A 238 15.67 -0.51 34.70
N GLY A 239 16.47 -0.55 33.64
CA GLY A 239 16.11 -1.18 32.36
C GLY A 239 15.03 -0.42 31.58
N LEU A 240 14.64 0.77 32.02
CA LEU A 240 13.59 1.56 31.38
C LEU A 240 14.02 2.11 30.03
N ARG A 241 13.08 2.15 29.09
CA ARG A 241 13.28 2.81 27.79
C ARG A 241 13.26 4.32 27.97
N PHE A 242 14.06 5.03 27.17
CA PHE A 242 14.10 6.50 27.16
C PHE A 242 12.69 7.14 27.13
N SER A 243 11.80 6.62 26.29
CA SER A 243 10.45 7.18 26.14
C SER A 243 9.56 7.00 27.36
N ASP A 244 9.85 6.00 28.19
CA ASP A 244 9.15 5.74 29.45
C ASP A 244 9.71 6.66 30.54
N ILE A 245 11.05 6.79 30.63
CA ILE A 245 11.73 7.76 31.52
C ILE A 245 11.27 9.19 31.25
N GLN A 246 11.18 9.58 29.98
CA GLN A 246 10.80 10.94 29.58
C GLN A 246 9.38 11.33 30.02
N LYS A 247 8.48 10.35 30.17
CA LYS A 247 7.09 10.60 30.58
C LYS A 247 6.82 10.27 32.05
N MET A 248 7.80 9.67 32.73
CA MET A 248 7.66 9.19 34.09
C MET A 248 7.25 10.32 35.03
N VAL A 249 6.27 10.07 35.88
CA VAL A 249 5.77 11.03 36.88
C VAL A 249 5.99 10.51 38.30
N TRP A 250 6.03 11.42 39.27
CA TRP A 250 6.31 11.05 40.67
C TRP A 250 5.27 10.12 41.28
N GLY A 251 4.02 10.16 40.80
CA GLY A 251 2.96 9.25 41.24
C GLY A 251 3.16 7.79 40.82
N GLU A 252 4.06 7.51 39.86
CA GLU A 252 4.43 6.15 39.45
C GLU A 252 5.52 5.54 40.35
N LEU A 253 6.10 6.32 41.28
CA LEU A 253 7.10 5.88 42.24
C LEU A 253 6.48 5.66 43.62
N GLU A 254 6.46 4.40 44.05
CA GLU A 254 5.90 3.96 45.33
C GLU A 254 7.02 3.52 46.28
N TYR A 255 6.87 3.79 47.57
CA TYR A 255 7.74 3.25 48.61
C TYR A 255 6.92 2.37 49.54
N ILE A 256 7.35 1.11 49.69
CA ILE A 256 6.71 0.12 50.54
C ILE A 256 7.66 -0.17 51.70
N GLU A 257 7.21 0.08 52.92
CA GLU A 257 7.99 -0.17 54.12
C GLU A 257 8.43 -1.65 54.19
N GLY A 258 9.73 -1.87 54.38
CA GLY A 258 10.34 -3.20 54.40
C GLY A 258 10.58 -3.84 53.03
N GLN A 259 10.11 -3.27 51.92
CA GLN A 259 10.35 -3.79 50.56
C GLN A 259 11.10 -2.82 49.64
N GLY A 260 11.13 -1.52 49.98
CA GLY A 260 11.85 -0.50 49.22
C GLY A 260 10.99 0.18 48.16
N TYR A 261 11.64 0.68 47.10
CA TYR A 261 10.98 1.47 46.05
C TYR A 261 10.50 0.61 44.89
N PHE A 262 9.32 0.93 44.36
CA PHE A 262 8.69 0.27 43.23
C PHE A 262 8.28 1.29 42.17
N LEU A 263 8.32 0.85 40.91
CA LEU A 263 7.74 1.57 39.78
C LEU A 263 6.47 0.89 39.30
N ASN A 264 5.39 1.66 39.23
CA ASN A 264 4.08 1.25 38.75
C ASN A 264 3.67 2.16 37.59
N PHE A 265 3.86 1.71 36.35
CA PHE A 265 3.62 2.56 35.18
C PHE A 265 3.12 1.76 33.97
N ASN A 266 2.51 2.49 33.03
CA ASN A 266 2.13 1.95 31.73
C ASN A 266 3.25 2.19 30.72
N GLN A 267 3.74 1.17 30.02
CA GLN A 267 4.73 1.38 28.95
C GLN A 267 4.14 2.21 27.80
N LYS A 268 4.87 3.23 27.31
CA LYS A 268 4.38 4.09 26.21
C LYS A 268 4.16 3.35 24.90
N LYS A 269 4.96 2.32 24.63
CA LYS A 269 4.99 1.65 23.31
C LYS A 269 3.95 0.53 23.18
N THR A 270 3.74 -0.22 24.25
CA THR A 270 2.91 -1.44 24.27
C THR A 270 1.64 -1.26 25.11
N ASN A 271 1.56 -0.19 25.90
CA ASN A 271 0.54 0.00 26.94
C ASN A 271 0.46 -1.14 27.96
N GLY A 272 1.52 -1.94 28.10
CA GLY A 272 1.61 -2.94 29.16
C GLY A 272 1.81 -2.26 30.51
N ILE A 273 1.10 -2.73 31.53
CA ILE A 273 1.31 -2.33 32.93
C ILE A 273 2.56 -3.06 33.42
N GLU A 274 3.50 -2.32 34.00
CA GLU A 274 4.71 -2.84 34.62
C GLU A 274 4.70 -2.46 36.10
N TYR A 275 5.05 -3.42 36.95
CA TYR A 275 5.20 -3.23 38.38
C TYR A 275 6.43 -3.99 38.86
N TYR A 276 7.50 -3.28 39.25
CA TYR A 276 8.73 -3.93 39.69
C TYR A 276 9.56 -3.06 40.66
N PRO A 277 10.37 -3.68 41.52
CA PRO A 277 11.23 -2.96 42.46
C PRO A 277 12.41 -2.28 41.74
N ILE A 278 12.83 -1.12 42.25
CA ILE A 278 14.03 -0.41 41.80
C ILE A 278 15.01 -0.21 42.96
N SER A 279 16.30 -0.13 42.64
CA SER A 279 17.35 0.02 43.64
C SER A 279 17.35 1.42 44.26
N GLU A 280 17.81 1.54 45.51
CA GLU A 280 18.01 2.83 46.16
C GLU A 280 19.01 3.71 45.41
N GLN A 281 20.00 3.10 44.74
CA GLN A 281 20.92 3.80 43.85
C GLN A 281 20.24 4.43 42.63
N ALA A 282 19.18 3.80 42.10
CA ALA A 282 18.39 4.43 41.04
C ALA A 282 17.60 5.62 41.57
N VAL A 283 17.05 5.50 42.79
CA VAL A 283 16.27 6.59 43.42
C VAL A 283 17.15 7.78 43.79
N SER A 284 18.41 7.56 44.19
CA SER A 284 19.35 8.66 44.50
C SER A 284 19.74 9.51 43.29
N LEU A 285 19.47 9.05 42.06
CA LEU A 285 19.64 9.83 40.83
C LEU A 285 18.44 10.76 40.54
N LEU A 286 17.34 10.61 41.27
CA LEU A 286 16.15 11.43 41.12
C LEU A 286 16.31 12.75 41.89
N ASN A 287 15.54 13.77 41.52
CA ASN A 287 15.49 15.04 42.25
C ASN A 287 14.69 14.89 43.55
N GLU A 288 14.53 15.99 44.30
CA GLU A 288 13.53 16.04 45.37
C GLU A 288 12.14 15.68 44.84
N LYS A 289 11.41 14.87 45.62
CA LYS A 289 10.10 14.35 45.22
C LYS A 289 9.14 15.52 44.99
N GLY A 290 8.66 15.62 43.75
CA GLY A 290 7.66 16.61 43.36
C GLY A 290 6.22 16.12 43.50
N GLU A 291 5.29 16.94 43.01
CA GLU A 291 3.87 16.59 42.92
C GLU A 291 3.63 15.29 42.14
N PRO A 292 2.64 14.46 42.49
CA PRO A 292 2.39 13.17 41.83
C PRO A 292 2.25 13.24 40.30
N THR A 293 1.74 14.36 39.78
CA THR A 293 1.55 14.60 38.35
C THR A 293 2.77 15.21 37.65
N ALA A 294 3.75 15.70 38.40
CA ALA A 294 4.95 16.31 37.84
C ALA A 294 5.89 15.25 37.29
N LYS A 295 6.61 15.61 36.22
CA LYS A 295 7.60 14.71 35.59
C LYS A 295 8.83 14.57 36.47
N VAL A 296 9.34 13.36 36.56
CA VAL A 296 10.57 13.05 37.31
C VAL A 296 11.80 13.64 36.60
N PHE A 297 11.83 13.54 35.27
CA PHE A 297 12.89 14.09 34.42
C PHE A 297 12.34 15.25 33.56
N GLU A 298 11.96 16.35 34.23
CA GLU A 298 11.47 17.55 33.55
C GLU A 298 12.53 18.16 32.61
N GLY A 299 12.11 18.59 31.42
CA GLY A 299 13.01 19.11 30.38
C GLY A 299 13.77 18.05 29.57
N LEU A 300 13.57 16.75 29.84
CA LEU A 300 14.21 15.70 29.06
C LEU A 300 13.57 15.61 27.66
N GLU A 301 14.37 15.86 26.63
CA GLU A 301 13.91 15.88 25.24
C GLU A 301 14.76 14.99 24.32
N TYR A 302 14.10 14.33 23.38
CA TYR A 302 14.78 13.60 22.32
C TYR A 302 15.15 14.56 21.18
N SER A 303 16.44 14.81 20.96
CA SER A 303 16.90 15.63 19.84
C SER A 303 18.27 15.20 19.34
N ALA A 304 18.60 15.56 18.09
CA ALA A 304 19.93 15.33 17.54
C ALA A 304 21.03 16.04 18.37
N TYR A 305 20.69 17.18 18.97
CA TYR A 305 21.58 17.93 19.86
C TYR A 305 21.88 17.14 21.14
N HIS A 306 20.86 16.61 21.83
CA HIS A 306 21.05 15.80 23.04
C HIS A 306 21.80 14.50 22.75
N ASN A 307 21.54 13.87 21.60
CA ASN A 307 22.28 12.66 21.18
C ASN A 307 23.77 12.94 20.95
N LYS A 308 24.13 14.13 20.46
CA LYS A 308 25.53 14.54 20.30
C LYS A 308 26.22 14.69 21.67
N HIS A 309 25.56 15.30 22.64
CA HIS A 309 26.08 15.41 24.01
C HIS A 309 26.25 14.03 24.67
N LEU A 310 25.29 13.13 24.49
CA LEU A 310 25.40 11.75 24.96
C LEU A 310 26.62 11.05 24.33
N PHE A 311 26.80 11.17 23.01
CA PHE A 311 27.94 10.59 22.30
C PHE A 311 29.28 11.16 22.80
N GLN A 312 29.35 12.48 23.01
CA GLN A 312 30.56 13.14 23.54
C GLN A 312 30.89 12.69 24.95
N TRP A 313 29.87 12.58 25.82
CA TRP A 313 30.07 12.10 27.20
C TRP A 313 30.52 10.64 27.23
N ILE A 314 29.92 9.78 26.41
CA ILE A 314 30.33 8.38 26.28
C ILE A 314 31.77 8.28 25.76
N GLY A 315 32.14 9.06 24.74
CA GLY A 315 33.50 9.06 24.19
C GLY A 315 34.56 9.70 25.10
N ALA A 316 34.15 10.46 26.12
CA ALA A 316 35.06 11.05 27.11
C ALA A 316 35.35 10.11 28.29
N ALA A 317 34.56 9.03 28.46
CA ALA A 317 34.80 7.99 29.44
C ALA A 317 35.82 7.00 28.90
#